data_AF-A0A2V2N6I9-F1
#
_entry.id   AF-A0A2V2N6I9-F1
#
_cell.length_a   1.000
_cell.length_b   1.000
_cell.length_c   1.000
_cell.angle_alpha   90.00
_cell.angle_beta   90.00
_cell.angle_gamma   90.00
#
_symmetry.space_group_name_H-M   'P 1'
#
loop_
_entity.id
_entity.type
_entity.pdbx_description
1 polymer ?
#
loop_
_entity_poly.entity_id
_entity_poly.type
_entity_poly.pdbx_seq_one_letter_code
_entity_poly.pdbx_strand_id
1 'polypeptide(L)'
;MCNNQKNESQEIFWMAHLIGIIRRLSSWPSYLIITILFLLSFFASTGRPLGTRELSAFTGGLEVPDLSFGYSPLSVYSLIDAFGQISRDFWLSIILPLDTIFSICYLFFFAITLSSLLRYLYPCREELQGLIIIPVIGGIADIIENLCFVAVLLLYPVHYPEIVIVASVFTKLKFVSNISTMLLIIIALILAALSAGKKLIAKRNGIV
;
A
#
# COMPACT_ATOMS: atom_id res chain seq x y z
N MET A 1 23.35 -20.49 -16.60
CA MET A 1 23.90 -19.21 -17.09
C MET A 1 22.74 -18.43 -17.70
N CYS A 2 22.19 -17.46 -16.98
CA CYS A 2 21.15 -16.59 -17.53
C CYS A 2 21.84 -15.37 -18.14
N ASN A 3 21.85 -15.35 -19.46
CA ASN A 3 22.54 -14.35 -20.29
C ASN A 3 21.60 -13.14 -20.43
N ASN A 4 21.92 -12.02 -19.79
CA ASN A 4 21.15 -10.80 -19.92
C ASN A 4 21.99 -9.76 -20.67
N GLN A 5 21.72 -9.63 -21.98
CA GLN A 5 21.93 -8.36 -22.67
C GLN A 5 20.66 -7.53 -22.55
N LYS A 6 20.75 -6.32 -22.01
CA LYS A 6 20.10 -5.17 -22.64
C LYS A 6 20.59 -3.83 -22.08
N ASN A 7 21.09 -3.01 -23.01
CA ASN A 7 21.02 -1.55 -22.98
C ASN A 7 19.56 -1.11 -22.91
N GLU A 8 19.27 -0.05 -22.14
CA GLU A 8 18.27 0.98 -22.47
C GLU A 8 18.32 2.13 -21.42
N SER A 9 17.87 3.30 -21.84
CA SER A 9 18.01 4.68 -21.35
C SER A 9 17.57 4.98 -19.91
N GLN A 10 17.83 6.22 -19.44
CA GLN A 10 17.63 6.73 -18.06
C GLN A 10 16.31 6.36 -17.35
N GLU A 11 15.21 6.04 -18.05
CA GLU A 11 13.98 5.51 -17.42
C GLU A 11 14.21 4.16 -16.71
N ILE A 12 15.20 3.38 -17.17
CA ILE A 12 15.66 2.15 -16.52
C ILE A 12 16.40 2.43 -15.22
N PHE A 13 16.99 3.62 -15.06
CA PHE A 13 17.87 3.92 -13.94
C PHE A 13 17.12 3.96 -12.60
N TRP A 14 16.01 4.71 -12.52
CA TRP A 14 15.23 4.83 -11.28
C TRP A 14 14.55 3.51 -10.90
N MET A 15 14.02 2.79 -11.90
CA MET A 15 13.43 1.46 -11.68
C MET A 15 14.47 0.44 -11.19
N ALA A 16 15.66 0.42 -11.79
CA ALA A 16 16.76 -0.43 -11.33
C ALA A 16 17.19 -0.07 -9.90
N HIS A 17 17.22 1.22 -9.56
CA HIS A 17 17.53 1.69 -8.21
C HIS A 17 16.49 1.25 -7.18
N LEU A 18 15.20 1.43 -7.50
CA LEU A 18 14.07 0.99 -6.67
C LEU A 18 14.11 -0.54 -6.44
N ILE A 19 14.25 -1.31 -7.52
CA ILE A 19 14.42 -2.78 -7.44
C ILE A 19 15.63 -3.13 -6.57
N GLY A 20 16.74 -2.41 -6.70
CA GLY A 20 17.93 -2.57 -5.89
C GLY A 20 17.69 -2.32 -4.39
N ILE A 21 16.95 -1.27 -4.03
CA ILE A 21 16.56 -0.98 -2.64
C ILE A 21 15.69 -2.10 -2.09
N ILE A 22 14.62 -2.47 -2.80
CA ILE A 22 13.69 -3.54 -2.38
C ILE A 22 14.43 -4.87 -2.20
N ARG A 23 15.38 -5.19 -3.09
CA ARG A 23 16.25 -6.37 -2.98
C ARG A 23 17.07 -6.39 -1.70
N ARG A 24 17.72 -5.27 -1.36
CA ARG A 24 18.52 -5.16 -0.12
C ARG A 24 17.65 -5.33 1.13
N LEU A 25 16.41 -4.85 1.07
CA LEU A 25 15.43 -4.99 2.15
C LEU A 25 14.73 -6.36 2.18
N SER A 26 14.98 -7.25 1.21
CA SER A 26 14.36 -8.58 1.16
C SER A 26 15.08 -9.65 1.99
N SER A 27 15.95 -9.25 2.93
CA SER A 27 16.53 -10.19 3.89
C SER A 27 15.47 -10.70 4.87
N TRP A 28 15.61 -11.91 5.41
CA TRP A 28 14.61 -12.46 6.33
C TRP A 28 14.38 -11.58 7.60
N PRO A 29 15.40 -10.94 8.21
CA PRO A 29 15.16 -10.04 9.34
C PRO A 29 14.41 -8.78 8.91
N SER A 30 14.80 -8.17 7.78
CA SER A 30 14.11 -7.01 7.24
C SER A 30 12.65 -7.32 6.90
N TYR A 31 12.39 -8.50 6.34
CA TYR A 31 11.04 -8.96 6.05
C TYR A 31 10.20 -9.15 7.32
N LEU A 32 10.76 -9.73 8.39
CA LEU A 32 10.06 -9.83 9.68
C LEU A 32 9.79 -8.46 10.28
N ILE A 33 10.77 -7.56 10.28
CA ILE A 33 10.63 -6.20 10.80
C ILE A 33 9.50 -5.47 10.05
N ILE A 34 9.51 -5.47 8.70
CA ILE A 34 8.47 -4.77 7.94
C ILE A 34 7.10 -5.43 8.11
N THR A 35 7.03 -6.75 8.29
CA THR A 35 5.78 -7.45 8.59
C THR A 35 5.23 -7.01 9.96
N ILE A 36 6.07 -6.93 10.98
CA ILE A 36 5.68 -6.46 12.32
C ILE A 36 5.21 -5.00 12.23
N LEU A 37 5.96 -4.12 11.57
CA LEU A 37 5.57 -2.72 11.39
C LEU A 37 4.26 -2.56 10.63
N PHE A 38 4.05 -3.34 9.57
CA PHE A 38 2.79 -3.39 8.82
C PHE A 38 1.61 -3.82 9.71
N LEU A 39 1.76 -4.89 10.50
CA LEU A 39 0.71 -5.35 11.40
C LEU A 39 0.43 -4.31 12.50
N LEU A 40 1.47 -3.77 13.14
CA LEU A 40 1.32 -2.75 14.19
C LEU A 40 0.62 -1.50 13.67
N SER A 41 1.04 -0.99 12.50
CA SER A 41 0.40 0.18 11.89
C SER A 41 -1.04 -0.11 11.44
N PHE A 42 -1.34 -1.31 10.94
CA PHE A 42 -2.72 -1.73 10.63
C PHE A 42 -3.61 -1.71 11.88
N PHE A 43 -3.15 -2.32 12.98
CA PHE A 43 -3.92 -2.35 14.23
C PHE A 43 -4.03 -0.96 14.86
N ALA A 44 -3.00 -0.11 14.76
CA ALA A 44 -3.06 1.26 15.24
C ALA A 44 -4.07 2.11 14.44
N SER A 45 -4.06 2.00 13.11
CA SER A 45 -4.91 2.82 12.22
C SER A 45 -6.37 2.38 12.23
N THR A 46 -6.65 1.10 12.51
CA THR A 46 -8.03 0.56 12.54
C THR A 46 -8.59 0.36 13.94
N GLY A 47 -7.75 0.17 14.95
CA GLY A 47 -8.14 -0.24 16.30
C GLY A 47 -8.48 0.91 17.23
N ARG A 48 -8.86 0.58 18.47
CA ARG A 48 -8.93 1.55 19.58
C ARG A 48 -7.62 1.51 20.38
N PRO A 49 -7.19 2.62 20.98
CA PRO A 49 -7.89 3.91 21.13
C PRO A 49 -7.50 4.99 20.11
N LEU A 50 -6.84 4.64 18.99
CA LEU A 50 -6.24 5.65 18.09
C LEU A 50 -6.83 5.69 16.68
N GLY A 51 -7.37 4.59 16.20
CA GLY A 51 -7.75 4.41 14.81
C GLY A 51 -9.19 4.78 14.47
N THR A 52 -9.61 4.41 13.27
CA THR A 52 -10.94 4.69 12.71
C THR A 52 -12.08 4.14 13.57
N ARG A 53 -11.88 3.03 14.30
CA ARG A 53 -12.86 2.51 15.27
C ARG A 53 -13.04 3.38 16.51
N GLU A 54 -12.04 4.18 16.90
CA GLU A 54 -12.21 5.18 17.94
C GLU A 54 -13.01 6.36 17.39
N LEU A 55 -12.61 6.88 16.22
CA LEU A 55 -13.33 7.97 15.55
C LEU A 55 -14.81 7.67 15.34
N SER A 56 -15.13 6.49 14.82
CA SER A 56 -16.50 6.01 14.61
C SER A 56 -17.28 5.92 15.95
N ALA A 57 -16.60 5.56 17.04
CA ALA A 57 -17.24 5.43 18.36
C ALA A 57 -17.81 6.75 18.88
N PHE A 58 -17.02 7.83 18.83
CA PHE A 58 -17.42 9.12 19.38
C PHE A 58 -18.14 10.02 18.37
N THR A 59 -18.12 9.68 17.08
CA THR A 59 -18.92 10.35 16.04
C THR A 59 -20.28 9.69 15.79
N GLY A 60 -20.62 8.64 16.53
CA GLY A 60 -21.90 7.93 16.36
C GLY A 60 -21.98 7.11 15.06
N GLY A 61 -20.85 6.61 14.56
CA GLY A 61 -20.77 5.74 13.40
C GLY A 61 -20.30 6.40 12.10
N LEU A 62 -19.94 7.69 12.12
CA LEU A 62 -19.38 8.34 10.95
C LEU A 62 -17.95 7.87 10.70
N GLU A 63 -17.61 7.67 9.44
CA GLU A 63 -16.30 7.15 9.01
C GLU A 63 -15.61 8.11 8.05
N VAL A 64 -14.29 8.01 8.01
CA VAL A 64 -13.46 8.78 7.08
C VAL A 64 -13.65 8.27 5.63
N PRO A 65 -13.52 9.16 4.61
CA PRO A 65 -13.90 8.82 3.23
C PRO A 65 -12.99 7.81 2.52
N ASP A 66 -11.78 7.59 3.04
CA ASP A 66 -10.69 6.81 2.46
C ASP A 66 -10.98 5.30 2.37
N LEU A 67 -12.01 4.82 3.08
CA LEU A 67 -12.55 3.46 2.95
C LEU A 67 -13.50 3.27 1.75
N SER A 68 -13.92 4.36 1.11
CA SER A 68 -14.74 4.33 -0.10
C SER A 68 -13.89 4.35 -1.36
N PHE A 69 -14.33 3.68 -2.43
CA PHE A 69 -13.61 3.68 -3.72
C PHE A 69 -13.49 5.09 -4.36
N GLY A 70 -14.19 6.08 -3.82
CA GLY A 70 -14.06 7.49 -4.17
C GLY A 70 -15.20 8.28 -3.54
N TYR A 71 -15.10 9.60 -3.61
CA TYR A 71 -16.04 10.52 -2.97
C TYR A 71 -16.18 11.82 -3.77
N SER A 72 -17.24 12.57 -3.45
CA SER A 72 -17.52 13.89 -4.03
C SER A 72 -17.16 15.02 -3.05
N PRO A 73 -16.87 16.24 -3.53
CA PRO A 73 -16.70 17.40 -2.66
C PRO A 73 -17.88 17.61 -1.72
N LEU A 74 -19.11 17.49 -2.23
CA LEU A 74 -20.32 17.65 -1.42
C LEU A 74 -20.36 16.65 -0.25
N SER A 75 -20.14 15.35 -0.53
CA SER A 75 -20.14 14.33 0.52
C SER A 75 -19.03 14.53 1.56
N VAL A 76 -17.85 14.98 1.13
CA VAL A 76 -16.72 15.24 2.04
C VAL A 76 -17.00 16.45 2.92
N TYR A 77 -17.45 17.56 2.36
CA TYR A 77 -17.73 18.75 3.17
C TYR A 77 -18.91 18.54 4.11
N SER A 78 -19.98 17.85 3.69
CA SER A 78 -21.07 17.46 4.60
C SER A 78 -20.58 16.56 5.75
N LEU A 79 -19.62 15.67 5.49
CA LEU A 79 -18.99 14.88 6.54
C LEU A 79 -18.16 15.76 7.50
N ILE A 80 -17.36 16.68 6.97
CA ILE A 80 -16.51 17.60 7.76
C ILE A 80 -17.37 18.56 8.61
N ASP A 81 -18.54 18.98 8.11
CA ASP A 81 -19.51 19.77 8.85
C ASP A 81 -20.11 18.96 10.02
N ALA A 82 -20.42 17.68 9.78
CA ALA A 82 -20.92 16.76 10.80
C ALA A 82 -19.85 16.36 11.81
N PHE A 83 -18.59 16.26 11.37
CA PHE A 83 -17.42 16.17 12.24
C PHE A 83 -17.28 17.51 12.98
N GLY A 84 -17.81 17.59 14.19
CA GLY A 84 -17.50 18.72 15.07
C GLY A 84 -15.98 18.90 15.24
N GLN A 85 -15.58 20.01 15.86
CA GLN A 85 -14.15 20.37 15.99
C GLN A 85 -13.28 19.22 16.51
N ILE A 86 -13.74 18.50 17.54
CA ILE A 86 -13.03 17.37 18.15
C ILE A 86 -12.70 16.28 17.12
N SER A 87 -13.65 15.92 16.26
CA SER A 87 -13.49 14.88 15.25
C SER A 87 -12.54 15.30 14.13
N ARG A 88 -12.59 16.58 13.72
CA ARG A 88 -11.63 17.12 12.74
C ARG A 88 -10.22 17.17 13.29
N ASP A 89 -10.05 17.59 14.53
CA ASP A 89 -8.75 17.62 15.20
C ASP A 89 -8.18 16.22 15.38
N PHE A 90 -9.03 15.24 15.73
CA PHE A 90 -8.63 13.84 15.80
C PHE A 90 -8.22 13.27 14.43
N TRP A 91 -8.98 13.59 13.38
CA TRP A 91 -8.64 13.18 12.02
C TRP A 91 -7.28 13.76 11.59
N LEU A 92 -7.06 15.04 11.83
CA LEU A 92 -5.83 15.74 11.47
C LEU A 92 -4.60 15.27 12.26
N SER A 93 -4.75 15.09 13.58
CA SER A 93 -3.60 14.86 14.48
C SER A 93 -3.30 13.39 14.76
N ILE A 94 -4.27 12.48 14.56
CA ILE A 94 -4.11 11.06 14.88
C ILE A 94 -4.28 10.19 13.64
N ILE A 95 -5.43 10.27 12.97
CA ILE A 95 -5.76 9.37 11.86
C ILE A 95 -4.82 9.59 10.67
N LEU A 96 -4.69 10.82 10.15
CA LEU A 96 -3.85 11.09 8.96
C LEU A 96 -2.36 10.75 9.16
N PRO A 97 -1.75 11.02 10.32
CA PRO A 97 -0.39 10.52 10.62
C PRO A 97 -0.30 9.00 10.67
N LEU A 98 -1.25 8.32 11.30
CA LEU A 98 -1.27 6.84 11.36
C LEU A 98 -1.47 6.23 9.98
N ASP A 99 -2.38 6.76 9.19
CA ASP A 99 -2.61 6.34 7.81
C ASP A 99 -1.35 6.50 6.98
N THR A 100 -0.63 7.62 7.11
CA THR A 100 0.64 7.83 6.42
C THR A 100 1.70 6.79 6.81
N ILE A 101 1.82 6.47 8.11
CA ILE A 101 2.74 5.42 8.58
C ILE A 101 2.32 4.06 8.01
N PHE A 102 1.02 3.76 8.02
CA PHE A 102 0.48 2.54 7.46
C PHE A 102 0.75 2.44 5.95
N SER A 103 0.57 3.54 5.19
CA SER A 103 0.88 3.63 3.76
C SER A 103 2.32 3.26 3.45
N ILE A 104 3.26 3.82 4.21
CA ILE A 104 4.69 3.51 4.06
C ILE A 104 4.94 2.03 4.38
N CYS A 105 4.37 1.52 5.47
CA CYS A 105 4.57 0.15 5.88
C CYS A 105 4.03 -0.86 4.85
N TYR A 106 2.81 -0.68 4.35
CA TYR A 106 2.25 -1.62 3.38
C TYR A 106 2.92 -1.50 2.01
N LEU A 107 3.36 -0.31 1.60
CA LEU A 107 4.13 -0.12 0.37
C LEU A 107 5.34 -1.05 0.36
N PHE A 108 6.17 -0.95 1.39
CA PHE A 108 7.38 -1.77 1.48
C PHE A 108 7.05 -3.24 1.70
N PHE A 109 6.08 -3.55 2.56
CA PHE A 109 5.67 -4.93 2.82
C PHE A 109 5.23 -5.63 1.53
N PHE A 110 4.33 -5.03 0.75
CA PHE A 110 3.86 -5.63 -0.50
C PHE A 110 4.93 -5.65 -1.59
N ALA A 111 5.73 -4.60 -1.75
CA ALA A 111 6.80 -4.57 -2.73
C ALA A 111 7.85 -5.67 -2.45
N ILE A 112 8.28 -5.84 -1.19
CA ILE A 112 9.23 -6.88 -0.78
C ILE A 112 8.63 -8.28 -0.95
N THR A 113 7.37 -8.47 -0.54
CA THR A 113 6.64 -9.75 -0.69
C THR A 113 6.57 -10.15 -2.15
N LEU A 114 6.08 -9.26 -3.01
CA LEU A 114 5.93 -9.52 -4.44
C LEU A 114 7.29 -9.77 -5.10
N SER A 115 8.29 -8.94 -4.82
CA SER A 115 9.66 -9.11 -5.33
C SER A 115 10.23 -10.48 -4.97
N SER A 116 10.06 -10.91 -3.72
CA SER A 116 10.58 -12.19 -3.21
C SER A 116 9.89 -13.38 -3.86
N LEU A 117 8.56 -13.34 -4.03
CA LEU A 117 7.79 -14.39 -4.71
C LEU A 117 8.18 -14.50 -6.18
N LEU A 118 8.31 -13.38 -6.88
CA LEU A 118 8.71 -13.36 -8.29
C LEU A 118 10.13 -13.93 -8.50
N ARG A 119 11.08 -13.61 -7.60
CA ARG A 119 12.43 -14.20 -7.66
C ARG A 119 12.42 -15.70 -7.37
N TYR A 120 11.59 -16.15 -6.44
CA TYR A 120 11.44 -17.57 -6.13
C TYR A 120 10.90 -18.37 -7.33
N LEU A 121 9.88 -17.83 -8.01
CA LEU A 121 9.23 -18.49 -9.14
C LEU A 121 10.01 -18.39 -10.44
N TYR A 122 10.62 -17.23 -10.69
CA TYR A 122 11.20 -16.88 -11.98
C TYR A 122 12.61 -16.27 -11.84
N PRO A 123 13.61 -17.03 -11.35
CA PRO A 123 14.94 -16.49 -11.03
C PRO A 123 15.72 -15.94 -12.23
N CYS A 124 15.31 -16.25 -13.46
CA CYS A 124 15.94 -15.74 -14.68
C CYS A 124 15.07 -14.74 -15.47
N ARG A 125 13.96 -14.26 -14.90
CA ARG A 125 13.03 -13.31 -15.54
C ARG A 125 13.06 -11.99 -14.77
N GLU A 126 14.17 -11.27 -14.90
CA GLU A 126 14.40 -10.00 -14.21
C GLU A 126 13.39 -8.92 -14.61
N GLU A 127 12.88 -8.98 -15.84
CA GLU A 127 11.84 -8.08 -16.35
C GLU A 127 10.56 -8.10 -15.50
N LEU A 128 10.23 -9.23 -14.85
CA LEU A 128 9.05 -9.34 -13.98
C LEU A 128 9.20 -8.54 -12.68
N GLN A 129 10.43 -8.18 -12.28
CA GLN A 129 10.64 -7.32 -11.11
C GLN A 129 10.07 -5.92 -11.32
N GLY A 130 9.80 -5.50 -12.55
CA GLY A 130 9.09 -4.24 -12.83
C GLY A 130 7.69 -4.17 -12.18
N LEU A 131 7.05 -5.32 -11.93
CA LEU A 131 5.70 -5.38 -11.31
C LEU A 131 5.66 -4.82 -9.89
N ILE A 132 6.79 -4.65 -9.22
CA ILE A 132 6.86 -4.01 -7.90
C ILE A 132 6.44 -2.53 -7.92
N ILE A 133 6.39 -1.90 -9.11
CA ILE A 133 5.93 -0.52 -9.22
C ILE A 133 4.47 -0.37 -8.80
N ILE A 134 3.66 -1.43 -8.91
CA ILE A 134 2.24 -1.40 -8.61
C ILE A 134 1.99 -1.09 -7.11
N PRO A 135 2.55 -1.84 -6.13
CA PRO A 135 2.40 -1.48 -4.72
C PRO A 135 3.05 -0.13 -4.38
N VAL A 136 4.09 0.29 -5.10
CA VAL A 136 4.73 1.61 -4.91
C VAL A 136 3.80 2.75 -5.33
N ILE A 137 3.14 2.62 -6.48
CA ILE A 137 2.11 3.58 -6.92
C ILE A 137 0.97 3.62 -5.90
N GLY A 138 0.53 2.45 -5.40
CA GLY A 138 -0.53 2.37 -4.39
C GLY A 138 -0.21 3.17 -3.13
N GLY A 139 0.95 2.93 -2.51
CA GLY A 139 1.35 3.64 -1.30
C GLY A 139 1.65 5.13 -1.52
N ILE A 140 2.22 5.52 -2.66
CA ILE A 140 2.43 6.95 -2.99
C ILE A 140 1.09 7.66 -3.19
N ALA A 141 0.13 7.02 -3.88
CA ALA A 141 -1.19 7.58 -4.09
C ALA A 141 -1.91 7.84 -2.75
N ASP A 142 -1.78 6.92 -1.80
CA ASP A 142 -2.32 7.04 -0.45
C ASP A 142 -1.72 8.21 0.33
N ILE A 143 -0.39 8.38 0.27
CA ILE A 143 0.28 9.52 0.90
C ILE A 143 -0.20 10.84 0.30
N ILE A 144 -0.35 10.92 -1.03
CA ILE A 144 -0.83 12.14 -1.70
C ILE A 144 -2.28 12.44 -1.30
N GLU A 145 -3.15 11.43 -1.24
CA GLU A 145 -4.50 11.59 -0.74
C GLU A 145 -4.50 12.13 0.70
N ASN A 146 -3.72 11.54 1.60
CA ASN A 146 -3.64 11.99 2.99
C ASN A 146 -3.20 13.46 3.08
N LEU A 147 -2.24 13.88 2.25
CA LEU A 147 -1.83 15.29 2.17
C LEU A 147 -2.95 16.20 1.66
N CYS A 148 -3.78 15.73 0.73
CA CYS A 148 -4.97 16.47 0.28
C CYS A 148 -5.96 16.66 1.45
N PHE A 149 -6.19 15.64 2.27
CA PHE A 149 -7.07 15.77 3.44
C PHE A 149 -6.49 16.65 4.54
N VAL A 150 -5.17 16.64 4.75
CA VAL A 150 -4.50 17.63 5.60
C VAL A 150 -4.82 19.04 5.11
N ALA A 151 -4.67 19.32 3.81
CA ALA A 151 -4.98 20.62 3.25
C ALA A 151 -6.46 21.00 3.39
N VAL A 152 -7.38 20.07 3.10
CA VAL A 152 -8.83 20.28 3.25
C VAL A 152 -9.20 20.65 4.69
N LEU A 153 -8.65 19.93 5.68
CA LEU A 153 -8.94 20.17 7.09
C LEU A 153 -8.33 21.48 7.61
N LEU A 154 -7.13 21.84 7.18
CA LEU A 154 -6.48 23.09 7.57
C LEU A 154 -7.12 24.34 6.96
N LEU A 155 -7.73 24.20 5.79
CA LEU A 155 -8.39 25.31 5.07
C LEU A 155 -9.87 25.47 5.44
N TYR A 156 -10.47 24.47 6.09
CA TYR A 156 -11.85 24.54 6.57
C TYR A 156 -12.04 25.75 7.53
N PRO A 157 -13.13 26.54 7.41
CA PRO A 157 -14.36 26.29 6.65
C PRO A 157 -14.36 26.76 5.20
N VAL A 158 -13.22 27.18 4.64
CA VAL A 158 -13.14 27.54 3.22
C VAL A 158 -13.10 26.27 2.37
N HIS A 159 -14.04 26.15 1.44
CA HIS A 159 -14.14 24.97 0.57
C HIS A 159 -13.30 25.13 -0.70
N TYR A 160 -12.47 24.12 -0.98
CA TYR A 160 -11.68 23.96 -2.20
C TYR A 160 -12.01 22.60 -2.83
N PRO A 161 -13.12 22.50 -3.58
CA PRO A 161 -13.59 21.24 -4.18
C PRO A 161 -12.54 20.52 -5.04
N GLU A 162 -11.64 21.27 -5.66
CA GLU A 162 -10.56 20.78 -6.51
C GLU A 162 -9.61 19.85 -5.73
N ILE A 163 -9.30 20.19 -4.48
CA ILE A 163 -8.42 19.37 -3.62
C ILE A 163 -9.10 18.03 -3.31
N VAL A 164 -10.41 18.04 -3.04
CA VAL A 164 -11.18 16.81 -2.79
C VAL A 164 -11.28 15.94 -4.06
N ILE A 165 -11.42 16.55 -5.23
CA ILE A 165 -11.41 15.82 -6.51
C ILE A 165 -10.06 15.14 -6.73
N VAL A 166 -8.95 15.85 -6.48
CA VAL A 166 -7.60 15.28 -6.56
C VAL A 166 -7.45 14.12 -5.59
N ALA A 167 -7.85 14.29 -4.32
CA ALA A 167 -7.83 13.23 -3.31
C ALA A 167 -8.59 11.98 -3.79
N SER A 168 -9.82 12.15 -4.28
CA SER A 168 -10.68 11.07 -4.80
C SER A 168 -10.06 10.32 -5.99
N VAL A 169 -9.31 11.01 -6.86
CA VAL A 169 -8.55 10.37 -7.96
C VAL A 169 -7.43 9.49 -7.39
N PHE A 170 -6.69 9.99 -6.40
CA PHE A 170 -5.64 9.22 -5.74
C PHE A 170 -6.18 8.06 -4.92
N THR A 171 -7.33 8.20 -4.27
CA THR A 171 -8.05 7.08 -3.61
C THR A 171 -8.34 5.98 -4.61
N LYS A 172 -8.90 6.29 -5.79
CA LYS A 172 -9.17 5.29 -6.85
C LYS A 172 -7.90 4.60 -7.32
N LEU A 173 -6.84 5.38 -7.57
CA LEU A 173 -5.55 4.85 -8.00
C LEU A 173 -4.97 3.90 -6.96
N LYS A 174 -5.00 4.29 -5.68
CA LYS A 174 -4.64 3.44 -4.54
C LYS A 174 -5.40 2.13 -4.53
N PHE A 175 -6.74 2.18 -4.65
CA PHE A 175 -7.57 0.98 -4.64
C PHE A 175 -7.23 0.02 -5.77
N VAL A 176 -7.12 0.53 -7.01
CA VAL A 176 -6.76 -0.30 -8.17
C VAL A 176 -5.39 -0.94 -7.97
N SER A 177 -4.38 -0.15 -7.57
CA SER A 177 -3.03 -0.63 -7.29
C SER A 177 -3.00 -1.70 -6.18
N ASN A 178 -3.74 -1.49 -5.09
CA ASN A 178 -3.78 -2.43 -3.97
C ASN A 178 -4.48 -3.73 -4.36
N ILE A 179 -5.62 -3.67 -5.07
CA ILE A 179 -6.30 -4.86 -5.58
C ILE A 179 -5.40 -5.64 -6.55
N SER A 180 -4.78 -4.95 -7.52
CA SER A 180 -3.84 -5.59 -8.46
C SER A 180 -2.67 -6.24 -7.73
N THR A 181 -2.10 -5.56 -6.74
CA THR A 181 -1.02 -6.11 -5.90
C THR A 181 -1.46 -7.37 -5.17
N MET A 182 -2.64 -7.35 -4.53
CA MET A 182 -3.16 -8.52 -3.82
C MET A 182 -3.36 -9.71 -4.75
N LEU A 183 -3.95 -9.49 -5.92
CA LEU A 183 -4.15 -10.54 -6.91
C LEU A 183 -2.81 -11.14 -7.38
N LEU A 184 -1.82 -10.30 -7.67
CA LEU A 184 -0.48 -10.76 -8.06
C LEU A 184 0.19 -11.60 -6.96
N ILE A 185 0.11 -11.16 -5.71
CA ILE A 185 0.67 -11.90 -4.57
C ILE A 185 -0.06 -13.24 -4.40
N ILE A 186 -1.40 -13.27 -4.46
CA ILE A 186 -2.18 -14.51 -4.34
C ILE A 186 -1.81 -15.50 -5.46
N ILE A 187 -1.77 -15.04 -6.71
CA ILE A 187 -1.38 -15.87 -7.86
C ILE A 187 0.03 -16.42 -7.66
N ALA A 188 0.99 -15.57 -7.27
CA ALA A 188 2.36 -15.98 -7.04
C ALA A 188 2.49 -16.97 -5.87
N LEU A 189 1.72 -16.81 -4.79
CA LEU A 189 1.67 -17.76 -3.67
C LEU A 189 1.15 -19.13 -4.11
N ILE A 190 0.07 -19.18 -4.90
CA ILE A 190 -0.49 -20.43 -5.44
C ILE A 190 0.56 -21.13 -6.31
N LEU A 191 1.19 -20.41 -7.23
CA LEU A 191 2.25 -20.96 -8.08
C LEU A 191 3.44 -21.45 -7.26
N ALA A 192 3.81 -20.74 -6.19
CA ALA A 192 4.92 -21.11 -5.33
C ALA A 192 4.61 -22.41 -4.58
N ALA A 193 3.42 -22.54 -4.02
CA ALA A 193 2.97 -23.77 -3.36
C ALA A 193 2.95 -24.97 -4.33
N LEU A 194 2.43 -24.79 -5.54
CA LEU A 194 2.41 -25.84 -6.57
C LEU A 194 3.83 -26.27 -6.99
N SER A 195 4.75 -25.31 -7.16
CA SER A 195 6.14 -25.62 -7.53
C SER A 195 6.90 -26.33 -6.41
N ALA A 196 6.67 -25.95 -5.14
CA ALA A 196 7.23 -26.62 -3.97
C ALA A 196 6.72 -28.06 -3.84
N GLY A 197 5.41 -28.28 -4.02
CA GLY A 197 4.83 -29.63 -4.00
C GLY A 197 5.42 -30.56 -5.06
N LYS A 198 5.61 -30.07 -6.29
CA LYS A 198 6.27 -30.84 -7.36
C LYS A 198 7.71 -31.22 -7.00
N LYS A 199 8.49 -30.30 -6.44
CA LYS A 199 9.87 -30.57 -5.99
C LYS A 199 9.92 -31.64 -4.89
N LEU A 200 9.00 -31.59 -3.93
CA LEU A 200 8.92 -32.57 -2.86
C LEU A 200 8.57 -33.98 -3.38
N ILE A 201 7.63 -34.08 -4.33
CA ILE A 201 7.26 -35.36 -4.96
C ILE A 201 8.44 -35.92 -5.77
N ALA A 202 9.13 -35.08 -6.56
CA ALA A 202 10.29 -35.50 -7.33
C ALA A 202 11.42 -36.01 -6.42
N LYS A 203 11.69 -35.32 -5.32
CA LYS A 203 12.66 -35.74 -4.30
C LYS A 203 12.27 -37.07 -3.64
N ARG A 204 10.99 -37.24 -3.28
CA ARG A 204 10.47 -38.49 -2.70
C ARG A 204 10.61 -39.67 -3.66
N ASN A 205 10.45 -39.43 -4.96
CA ASN A 205 10.54 -40.45 -5.99
C ASN A 205 11.98 -40.67 -6.51
N GLY A 206 13.00 -40.02 -5.92
CA GLY A 206 14.41 -40.16 -6.32
C GLY A 206 14.74 -39.60 -7.70
N ILE A 207 13.91 -38.71 -8.25
CA ILE A 207 14.10 -38.11 -9.58
C ILE A 207 15.05 -36.90 -9.52
N VAL A 208 15.17 -36.28 -8.34
CA VAL A 208 16.02 -35.11 -8.04
C VAL A 208 16.64 -35.26 -6.66
#